data_AF-U2F9I9-F1
#
_entry.id   AF-U2F9I9-F1
#
_cell.length_a   1.000
_cell.length_b   1.000
_cell.length_c   1.000
_cell.angle_alpha   90.00
_cell.angle_beta   90.00
_cell.angle_gamma   90.00
#
_symmetry.space_group_name_H-M   'P 1'
#
loop_
_entity.id
_entity.type
_entity.pdbx_description
1 polymer ?
#
loop_
_entity_poly.entity_id
_entity_poly.type
_entity_poly.pdbx_seq_one_letter_code
_entity_poly.pdbx_strand_id
1 'polypeptide(L)'
;MAREITDMQIKLISLVSAGANNKKIIYKNENFNELLRVDFKKSDAEQGVVYGIVYAPDEVDTQGDFANADEIKRAAYNFMKRSDLSYCIDVNHNFNIADAYICESWIVKSKDEFFNEEGAWAVGIKIEDEELREMIKNGTITGLSMYGSGVIKGSEKEDVTKGGVIAALKEFFGSSENFKKESSNNKGETMDENRVAELVKAGISANEAKLETLEKSVSELTAKLDAITSELSKSKQDVTIEKTQISASKGIL
;
A
#
# COMPACT_ATOMS: atom_id res chain seq x y z
N MET A 1 17.27 -14.95 -11.70
CA MET A 1 16.76 -16.15 -10.97
C MET A 1 15.48 -15.72 -10.29
N ALA A 2 14.45 -16.57 -10.29
CA ALA A 2 13.18 -16.25 -9.61
C ALA A 2 13.40 -16.14 -8.10
N ARG A 3 12.74 -15.18 -7.45
CA ARG A 3 12.85 -14.95 -6.01
C ARG A 3 11.49 -15.17 -5.35
N GLU A 4 11.47 -15.91 -4.26
CA GLU A 4 10.24 -16.14 -3.48
C GLU A 4 10.04 -14.99 -2.50
N ILE A 5 8.91 -14.30 -2.57
CA ILE A 5 8.50 -13.29 -1.59
C ILE A 5 7.79 -13.99 -0.42
N THR A 6 8.11 -13.56 0.80
CA THR A 6 7.50 -13.96 2.06
C THR A 6 7.16 -12.71 2.89
N ASP A 7 6.39 -12.83 3.96
CA ASP A 7 5.98 -11.71 4.82
C ASP A 7 5.34 -10.51 4.06
N MET A 8 4.66 -10.79 2.95
CA MET A 8 3.88 -9.84 2.16
C MET A 8 2.89 -9.07 3.03
N GLN A 9 2.95 -7.74 2.91
CA GLN A 9 2.03 -6.78 3.49
C GLN A 9 1.53 -5.84 2.40
N ILE A 10 0.40 -6.19 1.80
CA ILE A 10 -0.19 -5.40 0.74
C ILE A 10 -0.93 -4.20 1.34
N LYS A 11 -0.79 -3.03 0.70
CA LYS A 11 -1.32 -1.74 1.14
C LYS A 11 -2.34 -1.17 0.16
N LEU A 12 -2.09 -1.28 -1.14
CA LEU A 12 -3.00 -0.82 -2.19
C LEU A 12 -3.14 -1.87 -3.30
N ILE A 13 -4.30 -1.86 -3.95
CA ILE A 13 -4.55 -2.53 -5.22
C ILE A 13 -4.79 -1.44 -6.26
N SER A 14 -3.98 -1.42 -7.29
CA SER A 14 -4.04 -0.43 -8.35
C SER A 14 -4.68 -0.97 -9.60
N LEU A 15 -5.58 -0.19 -10.20
CA LEU A 15 -6.08 -0.42 -11.55
C LEU A 15 -5.03 0.09 -12.55
N VAL A 16 -4.54 -0.79 -13.42
CA VAL A 16 -3.41 -0.51 -14.32
C VAL A 16 -3.69 -0.98 -15.76
N SER A 17 -2.92 -0.44 -16.70
CA SER A 17 -2.96 -0.91 -18.09
C SER A 17 -2.37 -2.31 -18.28
N ALA A 18 -1.39 -2.71 -17.45
CA ALA A 18 -0.83 -4.06 -17.41
C ALA A 18 -0.26 -4.38 -16.01
N GLY A 19 -0.71 -5.47 -15.40
CA GLY A 19 -0.22 -5.94 -14.11
C GLY A 19 1.08 -6.74 -14.24
N ALA A 20 1.94 -6.69 -13.22
CA ALA A 20 3.20 -7.46 -13.20
C ALA A 20 2.95 -8.99 -13.23
N ASN A 21 1.82 -9.43 -12.70
CA ASN A 21 1.39 -10.83 -12.68
C ASN A 21 0.85 -11.34 -14.04
N ASN A 22 0.80 -10.49 -15.08
CA ASN A 22 0.25 -10.80 -16.42
C ASN A 22 -1.22 -11.26 -16.44
N LYS A 23 -1.98 -11.06 -15.36
CA LYS A 23 -3.41 -11.38 -15.28
C LYS A 23 -4.24 -10.21 -15.81
N LYS A 24 -5.34 -10.54 -16.47
CA LYS A 24 -6.32 -9.57 -16.97
C LYS A 24 -7.52 -9.50 -16.06
N ILE A 25 -8.13 -8.32 -16.00
CA ILE A 25 -9.42 -8.13 -15.34
C ILE A 25 -10.57 -8.60 -16.24
N ILE A 26 -11.67 -8.96 -15.60
CA ILE A 26 -12.94 -9.33 -16.24
C ILE A 26 -13.98 -8.30 -15.82
N TYR A 27 -14.57 -7.60 -16.79
CA TYR A 27 -15.61 -6.61 -16.51
C TYR A 27 -17.00 -7.22 -16.68
N LYS A 28 -17.85 -7.12 -15.65
CA LYS A 28 -19.20 -7.67 -15.68
C LYS A 28 -20.18 -6.73 -16.39
N ASN A 29 -20.33 -6.95 -17.69
CA ASN A 29 -21.29 -6.28 -18.59
C ASN A 29 -22.19 -7.30 -19.31
N GLU A 30 -22.98 -6.86 -20.30
CA GLU A 30 -23.90 -7.76 -21.04
C GLU A 30 -23.19 -8.91 -21.78
N ASN A 31 -21.92 -8.71 -22.21
CA ASN A 31 -21.10 -9.73 -22.88
C ASN A 31 -20.41 -10.69 -21.89
N PHE A 32 -20.52 -10.44 -20.58
CA PHE A 32 -19.88 -11.24 -19.54
C PHE A 32 -20.36 -12.70 -19.52
N ASN A 33 -21.62 -12.94 -19.90
CA ASN A 33 -22.18 -14.29 -20.00
C ASN A 33 -21.52 -15.15 -21.09
N GLU A 34 -20.84 -14.56 -22.09
CA GLU A 34 -20.09 -15.32 -23.10
C GLU A 34 -18.75 -15.84 -22.57
N LEU A 35 -18.21 -15.23 -21.51
CA LEU A 35 -16.96 -15.63 -20.87
C LEU A 35 -17.17 -16.73 -19.82
N LEU A 36 -18.35 -16.75 -19.20
CA LEU A 36 -18.75 -17.84 -18.31
C LEU A 36 -19.34 -18.98 -19.13
N ARG A 37 -18.83 -20.21 -18.97
CA ARG A 37 -19.36 -21.42 -19.63
C ARG A 37 -20.70 -21.88 -19.02
N VAL A 38 -21.62 -20.96 -18.75
CA VAL A 38 -22.90 -21.23 -18.10
C VAL A 38 -23.98 -20.33 -18.69
N ASP A 39 -24.98 -20.94 -19.32
CA ASP A 39 -26.15 -20.25 -19.87
C ASP A 39 -27.10 -19.82 -18.72
N PHE A 40 -26.88 -18.63 -18.15
CA PHE A 40 -27.90 -17.96 -17.35
C PHE A 40 -28.51 -16.80 -18.13
N LYS A 41 -29.81 -16.90 -18.43
CA LYS A 41 -30.61 -15.80 -18.97
C LYS A 41 -30.97 -14.82 -17.84
N LYS A 42 -30.00 -14.06 -17.35
CA LYS A 42 -30.22 -12.97 -16.38
C LYS A 42 -29.97 -11.64 -17.09
N SER A 43 -31.00 -10.81 -17.15
CA SER A 43 -30.86 -9.38 -17.44
C SER A 43 -30.13 -8.77 -16.24
N ASP A 44 -28.80 -8.87 -16.23
CA ASP A 44 -27.97 -8.21 -15.23
C ASP A 44 -27.63 -6.84 -15.82
N ALA A 45 -28.30 -5.80 -15.32
CA ALA A 45 -27.90 -4.43 -15.58
C ALA A 45 -26.40 -4.28 -15.24
N GLU A 46 -25.66 -3.53 -16.04
CA GLU A 46 -24.22 -3.32 -15.86
C GLU A 46 -23.89 -2.99 -14.40
N GLN A 47 -23.27 -3.93 -13.71
CA GLN A 47 -23.08 -3.84 -12.26
C GLN A 47 -21.90 -2.94 -11.92
N GLY A 48 -21.07 -2.55 -12.89
CA GLY A 48 -19.87 -1.74 -12.63
C GLY A 48 -18.84 -2.45 -11.76
N VAL A 49 -18.79 -3.79 -11.82
CA VAL A 49 -17.85 -4.61 -11.05
C VAL A 49 -16.79 -5.19 -11.97
N VAL A 50 -15.53 -5.06 -11.53
CA VAL A 50 -14.35 -5.64 -12.17
C VAL A 50 -13.84 -6.76 -11.29
N TYR A 51 -13.65 -7.94 -11.89
CA TYR A 51 -13.03 -9.08 -11.22
C TYR A 51 -11.59 -9.24 -11.67
N GLY A 52 -10.68 -9.55 -10.77
CA GLY A 52 -9.28 -9.77 -11.14
C GLY A 52 -8.49 -10.52 -10.08
N ILE A 53 -7.41 -11.16 -10.54
CA ILE A 53 -6.40 -11.78 -9.66
C ILE A 53 -5.42 -10.69 -9.23
N VAL A 54 -5.26 -10.54 -7.91
CA VAL A 54 -4.25 -9.67 -7.32
C VAL A 54 -2.88 -10.37 -7.40
N TYR A 55 -2.79 -11.64 -7.00
CA TYR A 55 -1.60 -12.49 -7.23
C TYR A 55 -1.97 -13.96 -7.40
N ALA A 56 -1.23 -14.66 -8.26
CA ALA A 56 -1.32 -16.09 -8.48
C ALA A 56 -0.11 -16.81 -7.84
N PRO A 57 -0.31 -18.01 -7.27
CA PRO A 57 0.76 -18.76 -6.63
C PRO A 57 1.73 -19.36 -7.64
N ASP A 58 3.01 -19.41 -7.26
CA ASP A 58 4.06 -20.14 -7.96
C ASP A 58 4.28 -19.70 -9.44
N GLU A 59 3.76 -18.53 -9.80
CA GLU A 59 3.97 -17.87 -11.09
C GLU A 59 4.97 -16.72 -10.94
N VAL A 60 6.01 -16.70 -11.78
CA VAL A 60 7.02 -15.63 -11.77
C VAL A 60 6.49 -14.40 -12.52
N ASP A 61 6.45 -13.27 -11.83
CA ASP A 61 6.01 -12.00 -12.39
C ASP A 61 7.10 -11.31 -13.24
N THR A 62 6.75 -10.16 -13.83
CA THR A 62 7.69 -9.38 -14.67
C THR A 62 8.88 -8.81 -13.91
N GLN A 63 8.86 -8.82 -12.57
CA GLN A 63 9.96 -8.37 -11.71
C GLN A 63 10.88 -9.53 -11.30
N GLY A 64 10.53 -10.76 -11.68
CA GLY A 64 11.27 -11.97 -11.34
C GLY A 64 10.92 -12.52 -9.97
N ASP A 65 9.77 -12.14 -9.42
CA ASP A 65 9.30 -12.54 -8.10
C ASP A 65 8.10 -13.49 -8.19
N PHE A 66 7.91 -14.32 -7.17
CA PHE A 66 6.71 -15.16 -7.00
C PHE A 66 6.41 -15.36 -5.51
N ALA A 67 5.22 -15.83 -5.18
CA ALA A 67 4.88 -16.26 -3.81
C ALA A 67 4.07 -17.56 -3.87
N ASN A 68 4.13 -18.35 -2.80
CA ASN A 68 3.33 -19.57 -2.68
C ASN A 68 1.89 -19.26 -2.21
N ALA A 69 0.98 -20.23 -2.35
CA ALA A 69 -0.44 -20.05 -2.04
C ALA A 69 -0.72 -19.69 -0.56
N ASP A 70 0.03 -20.26 0.38
CA ASP A 70 -0.16 -19.98 1.82
C ASP A 70 0.20 -18.53 2.15
N GLU A 71 1.28 -18.04 1.55
CA GLU A 71 1.75 -16.68 1.69
C GLU A 71 0.77 -15.66 1.09
N ILE A 72 0.27 -15.94 -0.12
CA ILE A 72 -0.77 -15.13 -0.78
C ILE A 72 -2.04 -15.09 0.07
N LYS A 73 -2.49 -16.23 0.59
CA LYS A 73 -3.67 -16.31 1.47
C LYS A 73 -3.48 -15.50 2.75
N ARG A 74 -2.32 -15.59 3.38
CA ARG A 74 -1.97 -14.81 4.56
C ARG A 74 -2.00 -13.30 4.26
N ALA A 75 -1.41 -12.89 3.12
CA ALA A 75 -1.42 -11.50 2.67
C ALA A 75 -2.84 -10.98 2.43
N ALA A 76 -3.68 -11.75 1.74
CA ALA A 76 -5.08 -11.43 1.48
C ALA A 76 -5.87 -11.23 2.79
N TYR A 77 -5.72 -12.15 3.74
CA TYR A 77 -6.42 -12.05 5.03
C TYR A 77 -5.96 -10.85 5.85
N ASN A 78 -4.66 -10.57 5.88
CA ASN A 78 -4.13 -9.39 6.56
C ASN A 78 -4.61 -8.10 5.91
N PHE A 79 -4.70 -8.06 4.58
CA PHE A 79 -5.27 -6.93 3.86
C PHE A 79 -6.72 -6.69 4.27
N MET A 80 -7.56 -7.73 4.24
CA MET A 80 -8.99 -7.64 4.58
C MET A 80 -9.27 -7.36 6.07
N LYS A 81 -8.29 -7.56 6.96
CA LYS A 81 -8.42 -7.23 8.39
C LYS A 81 -8.32 -5.72 8.67
N ARG A 82 -7.85 -4.94 7.71
CA ARG A 82 -7.60 -3.51 7.92
C ARG A 82 -8.91 -2.72 8.04
N SER A 83 -8.87 -1.60 8.76
CA SER A 83 -10.01 -0.71 8.95
C SER A 83 -10.20 0.31 7.82
N ASP A 84 -9.23 0.43 6.91
CA ASP A 84 -9.16 1.45 5.86
C ASP A 84 -9.43 0.87 4.46
N LEU A 85 -10.20 -0.22 4.36
CA LEU A 85 -10.50 -0.88 3.08
C LEU A 85 -11.20 0.02 2.06
N SER A 86 -11.90 1.07 2.49
CA SER A 86 -12.46 2.08 1.58
C SER A 86 -11.41 2.99 0.93
N TYR A 87 -10.14 2.93 1.34
CA TYR A 87 -9.05 3.77 0.85
C TYR A 87 -7.90 2.93 0.29
N CYS A 88 -8.22 1.80 -0.34
CA CYS A 88 -7.20 0.84 -0.77
C CYS A 88 -7.09 0.65 -2.29
N ILE A 89 -7.89 1.39 -3.07
CA ILE A 89 -7.88 1.35 -4.54
C ILE A 89 -7.34 2.66 -5.10
N ASP A 90 -6.36 2.57 -5.99
CA ASP A 90 -5.85 3.70 -6.76
C ASP A 90 -5.72 3.33 -8.25
N VAL A 91 -5.26 4.27 -9.08
CA VAL A 91 -5.07 4.06 -10.52
C VAL A 91 -3.62 4.35 -10.89
N ASN A 92 -2.97 3.43 -11.59
CA ASN A 92 -1.58 3.58 -12.09
C ASN A 92 -0.56 3.95 -11.00
N HIS A 93 -0.71 3.43 -9.78
CA HIS A 93 0.16 3.74 -8.64
C HIS A 93 0.32 5.25 -8.39
N ASN A 94 -0.74 6.03 -8.64
CA ASN A 94 -0.71 7.47 -8.42
C ASN A 94 -0.92 7.84 -6.93
N PHE A 95 -1.27 6.87 -6.08
CA PHE A 95 -1.57 7.04 -4.65
C PHE A 95 -2.75 7.99 -4.35
N ASN A 96 -3.54 8.34 -5.36
CA ASN A 96 -4.81 9.04 -5.21
C ASN A 96 -5.93 8.00 -5.16
N ILE A 97 -6.69 8.01 -4.08
CA ILE A 97 -7.77 7.04 -3.88
C ILE A 97 -8.83 7.24 -4.96
N ALA A 98 -9.12 6.18 -5.70
CA ALA A 98 -10.17 6.14 -6.69
C ALA A 98 -11.54 6.02 -6.02
N ASP A 99 -12.60 6.49 -6.68
CA ASP A 99 -13.98 6.24 -6.25
C ASP A 99 -14.39 4.80 -6.64
N ALA A 100 -13.82 3.85 -5.89
CA ALA A 100 -13.95 2.43 -6.08
C ALA A 100 -13.62 1.69 -4.78
N TYR A 101 -14.23 0.51 -4.59
CA TYR A 101 -13.99 -0.30 -3.39
C TYR A 101 -14.06 -1.79 -3.68
N ILE A 102 -13.42 -2.58 -2.83
CA ILE A 102 -13.48 -4.04 -2.90
C ILE A 102 -14.85 -4.48 -2.37
N CYS A 103 -15.71 -4.97 -3.25
CA CYS A 103 -17.02 -5.52 -2.89
C CYS A 103 -16.96 -7.04 -2.66
N GLU A 104 -15.95 -7.72 -3.20
CA GLU A 104 -15.74 -9.17 -3.05
C GLU A 104 -14.24 -9.47 -2.92
N SER A 105 -13.85 -10.43 -2.07
CA SER A 105 -12.46 -10.86 -1.90
C SER A 105 -12.43 -12.32 -1.47
N TRP A 106 -11.68 -13.15 -2.20
CA TRP A 106 -11.64 -14.59 -1.94
C TRP A 106 -10.33 -15.24 -2.40
N ILE A 107 -10.12 -16.47 -1.94
CA ILE A 107 -9.08 -17.35 -2.44
C ILE A 107 -9.70 -18.30 -3.45
N VAL A 108 -9.15 -18.32 -4.66
CA VAL A 108 -9.62 -19.16 -5.77
C VAL A 108 -9.49 -20.64 -5.38
N LYS A 109 -10.57 -21.40 -5.57
CA LYS A 109 -10.63 -22.84 -5.29
C LYS A 109 -10.74 -23.62 -6.59
N SER A 110 -10.56 -24.94 -6.51
CA SER A 110 -10.96 -25.83 -7.61
C SER A 110 -12.40 -25.56 -8.05
N LYS A 111 -12.59 -25.33 -9.36
CA LYS A 111 -13.87 -24.98 -10.02
C LYS A 111 -14.47 -23.62 -9.62
N ASP A 112 -13.62 -22.63 -9.40
CA ASP A 112 -14.07 -21.23 -9.27
C ASP A 112 -14.78 -20.74 -10.54
N GLU A 113 -15.72 -19.82 -10.37
CA GLU A 113 -16.57 -19.31 -11.46
C GLU A 113 -15.77 -18.47 -12.47
N PHE A 114 -14.78 -17.72 -11.99
CA PHE A 114 -14.08 -16.71 -12.78
C PHE A 114 -12.66 -17.13 -13.16
N PHE A 115 -11.97 -17.86 -12.28
CA PHE A 115 -10.53 -18.10 -12.38
C PHE A 115 -10.15 -19.58 -12.26
N ASN A 116 -9.00 -19.97 -12.80
CA ASN A 116 -8.52 -21.36 -12.71
C ASN A 116 -7.27 -21.50 -11.83
N GLU A 117 -6.70 -20.38 -11.38
CA GLU A 117 -5.50 -20.27 -10.57
C GLU A 117 -5.78 -20.61 -9.11
N GLU A 118 -5.93 -21.89 -8.80
CA GLU A 118 -6.19 -22.37 -7.44
C GLU A 118 -5.14 -21.83 -6.44
N GLY A 119 -5.61 -21.25 -5.33
CA GLY A 119 -4.77 -20.59 -4.32
C GLY A 119 -4.48 -19.11 -4.59
N ALA A 120 -4.85 -18.57 -5.75
CA ALA A 120 -4.73 -17.15 -6.04
C ALA A 120 -5.66 -16.29 -5.17
N TRP A 121 -5.23 -15.06 -4.92
CA TRP A 121 -6.09 -14.05 -4.32
C TRP A 121 -6.82 -13.27 -5.41
N ALA A 122 -8.14 -13.40 -5.45
CA ALA A 122 -9.01 -12.69 -6.37
C ALA A 122 -9.89 -11.68 -5.63
N VAL A 123 -10.25 -10.62 -6.34
CA VAL A 123 -11.11 -9.55 -5.84
C VAL A 123 -12.15 -9.16 -6.90
N GLY A 124 -13.32 -8.73 -6.41
CA GLY A 124 -14.29 -7.94 -7.14
C GLY A 124 -14.22 -6.51 -6.65
N ILE A 125 -13.98 -5.57 -7.56
CA ILE A 125 -13.87 -4.13 -7.29
C ILE A 125 -15.08 -3.45 -7.93
N LYS A 126 -15.91 -2.83 -7.09
CA LYS A 126 -16.98 -1.95 -7.52
C LYS A 126 -16.37 -0.61 -7.93
N ILE A 127 -16.65 -0.19 -9.15
CA ILE A 127 -16.22 1.10 -9.70
C ILE A 127 -17.42 2.05 -9.66
N GLU A 128 -17.30 3.13 -8.89
CA GLU A 128 -18.33 4.18 -8.78
C GLU A 128 -18.02 5.37 -9.72
N ASP A 129 -16.74 5.58 -10.04
CA ASP A 129 -16.29 6.56 -11.03
C ASP A 129 -16.64 6.17 -12.48
N GLU A 130 -17.38 7.04 -13.18
CA GLU A 130 -17.82 6.78 -14.55
C GLU A 130 -16.69 6.87 -15.59
N GLU A 131 -15.75 7.81 -15.42
CA GLU A 131 -14.61 7.95 -16.34
C GLU A 131 -13.72 6.70 -16.28
N LEU A 132 -13.48 6.20 -15.08
CA LEU A 132 -12.73 4.97 -14.82
C LEU A 132 -13.44 3.74 -15.41
N ARG A 133 -14.78 3.67 -15.32
CA ARG A 133 -15.56 2.62 -16.01
C ARG A 133 -15.34 2.65 -17.51
N GLU A 134 -15.36 3.84 -18.13
CA GLU A 134 -15.12 3.98 -19.56
C GLU A 134 -13.68 3.59 -19.93
N MET A 135 -12.67 3.94 -19.10
CA MET A 135 -11.29 3.49 -19.27
C MET A 135 -11.13 1.96 -19.20
N ILE A 136 -11.94 1.28 -18.38
CA ILE A 136 -11.96 -0.19 -18.34
C ILE A 136 -12.62 -0.76 -19.60
N LYS A 137 -13.79 -0.23 -19.99
CA LYS A 137 -14.54 -0.70 -21.17
C LYS A 137 -13.75 -0.55 -22.46
N ASN A 138 -13.02 0.56 -22.61
CA ASN A 138 -12.23 0.82 -23.81
C ASN A 138 -10.84 0.13 -23.78
N GLY A 139 -10.52 -0.60 -22.71
CA GLY A 139 -9.28 -1.37 -22.58
C GLY A 139 -8.04 -0.54 -22.23
N THR A 140 -8.20 0.70 -21.76
CA THR A 140 -7.09 1.48 -21.20
C THR A 140 -6.60 0.88 -19.88
N ILE A 141 -7.54 0.41 -19.05
CA ILE A 141 -7.26 -0.36 -17.83
C ILE A 141 -7.60 -1.81 -18.11
N THR A 142 -6.63 -2.71 -17.93
CA THR A 142 -6.81 -4.14 -18.24
C THR A 142 -6.29 -5.09 -17.16
N GLY A 143 -5.62 -4.57 -16.13
CA GLY A 143 -4.97 -5.37 -15.11
C GLY A 143 -5.09 -4.79 -13.72
N LEU A 144 -4.71 -5.60 -12.74
CA LEU A 144 -4.48 -5.19 -11.37
C LEU A 144 -2.99 -5.21 -11.06
N SER A 145 -2.57 -4.33 -10.18
CA SER A 145 -1.24 -4.35 -9.58
C SER A 145 -1.39 -4.22 -8.08
N MET A 146 -0.44 -4.78 -7.32
CA MET A 146 -0.41 -4.60 -5.87
C MET A 146 0.75 -3.71 -5.47
N TYR A 147 0.54 -2.92 -4.43
CA TYR A 147 1.60 -2.15 -3.79
C TYR A 147 1.68 -2.54 -2.32
N GLY A 148 2.90 -2.79 -1.83
CA GLY A 148 3.13 -3.24 -0.47
C GLY A 148 4.60 -3.54 -0.20
N SER A 149 4.86 -4.24 0.90
CA SER A 149 6.20 -4.73 1.25
C SER A 149 6.22 -6.26 1.35
N GLY A 150 7.41 -6.83 1.31
CA GLY A 150 7.68 -8.26 1.49
C GLY A 150 9.17 -8.49 1.71
N VAL A 151 9.53 -9.73 2.04
CA VAL A 151 10.90 -10.19 2.30
C VAL A 151 11.25 -11.28 1.30
N ILE A 152 12.40 -11.16 0.64
CA ILE A 152 12.88 -12.21 -0.26
C ILE A 152 13.39 -13.38 0.58
N LYS A 153 12.87 -14.58 0.33
CA LYS A 153 13.30 -15.79 1.02
C LYS A 153 14.77 -16.05 0.73
N GLY A 154 15.57 -16.17 1.80
CA GLY A 154 17.01 -16.38 1.69
C GLY A 154 17.84 -15.09 1.56
N SER A 155 17.22 -13.91 1.47
CA SER A 155 17.93 -12.70 1.92
C SER A 155 17.95 -12.76 3.44
N GLU A 156 19.09 -13.17 4.01
CA GLU A 156 19.35 -12.86 5.41
C GLU A 156 19.07 -11.36 5.60
N LYS A 157 18.42 -10.99 6.71
CA LYS A 157 18.44 -9.60 7.15
C LYS A 157 19.92 -9.28 7.27
N GLU A 158 20.49 -8.58 6.30
CA GLU A 158 21.71 -7.84 6.56
C GLU A 158 21.33 -6.92 7.70
N ASP A 159 21.69 -7.32 8.91
CA ASP A 159 21.93 -6.38 9.99
C ASP A 159 22.68 -5.25 9.31
N VAL A 160 22.05 -4.08 9.27
CA VAL A 160 22.68 -2.85 8.82
C VAL A 160 23.86 -2.67 9.75
N THR A 161 24.98 -3.30 9.41
CA THR A 161 26.19 -3.26 10.20
C THR A 161 26.54 -1.79 10.20
N LYS A 162 26.88 -1.28 11.38
CA LYS A 162 27.16 0.15 11.60
C LYS A 162 28.12 0.73 10.55
N GLY A 163 28.93 -0.11 9.88
CA GLY A 163 29.75 0.28 8.72
C GLY A 163 28.99 0.72 7.46
N GLY A 164 27.87 0.09 7.10
CA GLY A 164 27.08 0.42 5.90
C GLY A 164 26.38 1.77 6.02
N VAL A 165 25.81 2.08 7.19
CA VAL A 165 25.24 3.42 7.48
C VAL A 165 26.32 4.49 7.54
N ILE A 166 27.50 4.18 8.09
CA ILE A 166 28.63 5.14 8.13
C ILE A 166 29.15 5.42 6.70
N ALA A 167 29.18 4.41 5.82
CA ALA A 167 29.58 4.59 4.42
C ALA A 167 28.56 5.46 3.66
N ALA A 168 27.26 5.17 3.79
CA ALA A 168 26.18 5.95 3.17
C ALA A 168 26.13 7.39 3.70
N LEU A 169 26.35 7.59 5.00
CA LEU A 169 26.46 8.93 5.61
C LEU A 169 27.67 9.69 5.09
N LYS A 170 28.82 9.02 4.90
CA LYS A 170 30.03 9.66 4.37
C LYS A 170 29.85 10.13 2.93
N GLU A 171 29.11 9.39 2.13
CA GLU A 171 28.78 9.76 0.74
C GLU A 171 27.75 10.91 0.70
N PHE A 172 26.75 10.88 1.58
CA PHE A 172 25.74 11.92 1.70
C PHE A 172 26.30 13.25 2.23
N PHE A 173 27.15 13.22 3.26
CA PHE A 173 27.79 14.43 3.82
C PHE A 173 29.03 14.88 3.03
N GLY A 174 29.69 13.97 2.30
CA GLY A 174 30.82 14.28 1.42
C GLY A 174 30.45 15.07 0.15
N SER A 175 29.17 15.07 -0.22
CA SER A 175 28.62 15.82 -1.36
C SER A 175 28.09 17.22 -1.02
N SER A 176 28.18 17.67 0.24
CA SER A 176 27.80 19.04 0.63
C SER A 176 28.94 20.02 0.30
N GLU A 177 28.70 20.93 -0.66
CA GLU A 177 29.66 21.96 -1.09
C GLU A 177 30.15 22.90 0.04
N ASN A 178 29.49 22.91 1.20
CA ASN A 178 29.93 23.69 2.36
C ASN A 178 31.16 23.10 3.08
N PHE A 179 31.56 21.85 2.80
CA PHE A 179 32.75 21.24 3.40
C PHE A 179 34.03 21.42 2.55
N LYS A 180 33.90 21.80 1.27
CA LYS A 180 35.06 22.03 0.37
C LYS A 180 35.78 23.35 0.62
N LYS A 181 35.14 24.33 1.28
CA LYS A 181 35.71 25.68 1.43
C LYS A 181 36.83 25.80 2.47
N GLU A 182 37.04 24.78 3.31
CA GLU A 182 38.17 24.73 4.27
C GLU A 182 39.36 23.87 3.82
N SER A 183 39.33 23.28 2.61
CA SER A 183 40.44 22.45 2.10
C SER A 183 41.43 23.18 1.19
N SER A 184 41.27 24.50 0.97
CA SER A 184 42.22 25.29 0.18
C SER A 184 43.16 26.10 1.07
N ASN A 185 43.86 25.45 2.01
CA ASN A 185 45.15 25.90 2.53
C ASN A 185 45.71 24.84 3.49
N ASN A 186 46.16 23.71 2.95
CA ASN A 186 47.49 23.15 3.23
C ASN A 186 47.63 21.79 2.57
N LYS A 187 48.74 21.62 1.85
CA LYS A 187 49.17 20.35 1.29
C LYS A 187 49.43 19.36 2.41
N GLY A 188 48.77 18.22 2.32
CA GLY A 188 49.27 16.93 2.79
C GLY A 188 49.51 16.80 4.29
N GLU A 189 48.46 16.52 5.05
CA GLU A 189 48.56 15.73 6.28
C GLU A 189 47.39 14.74 6.31
N THR A 190 47.69 13.48 6.59
CA THR A 190 46.69 12.46 6.92
C THR A 190 45.81 12.98 8.06
N MET A 191 44.49 13.00 7.85
CA MET A 191 43.52 13.43 8.86
C MET A 191 43.73 12.61 10.14
N ASP A 192 44.09 13.31 11.23
CA ASP A 192 44.17 12.75 12.58
C ASP A 192 42.81 12.17 12.99
N GLU A 193 42.78 10.86 13.29
CA GLU A 193 41.58 10.11 13.66
C GLU A 193 40.83 10.75 14.84
N ASN A 194 41.54 11.45 15.73
CA ASN A 194 40.93 12.16 16.85
C ASN A 194 40.05 13.35 16.41
N ARG A 195 40.43 14.05 15.33
CA ARG A 195 39.63 15.17 14.79
C ARG A 195 38.36 14.68 14.10
N VAL A 196 38.42 13.50 13.49
CA VAL A 196 37.24 12.84 12.89
C VAL A 196 36.27 12.40 13.98
N ALA A 197 36.78 11.83 15.07
CA ALA A 197 35.95 11.43 16.21
C ALA A 197 35.27 12.64 16.87
N GLU A 198 35.95 13.78 16.96
CA GLU A 198 35.41 15.01 17.55
C GLU A 198 34.32 15.65 16.67
N LEU A 199 34.50 15.67 15.35
CA LEU A 199 33.48 16.14 14.40
C LEU A 199 32.26 15.22 14.36
N VAL A 200 32.45 13.90 14.45
CA VAL A 200 31.35 12.94 14.56
C VAL A 200 30.60 13.16 15.87
N LYS A 201 31.30 13.39 16.99
CA LYS A 201 30.66 13.67 18.28
C LYS A 201 29.86 14.98 18.24
N ALA A 202 30.41 16.05 17.66
CA ALA A 202 29.71 17.32 17.48
C ALA A 202 28.47 17.17 16.57
N GLY A 203 28.57 16.39 15.49
CA GLY A 203 27.44 16.09 14.60
C GLY A 203 26.34 15.25 15.26
N ILE A 204 26.72 14.27 16.07
CA ILE A 204 25.78 13.46 16.86
C ILE A 204 25.05 14.35 17.88
N SER A 205 25.76 15.19 18.62
CA SER A 205 25.15 16.10 19.60
C SER A 205 24.25 17.17 18.94
N ALA A 206 24.62 17.68 17.77
CA ALA A 206 23.77 18.61 17.02
C ALA A 206 22.48 17.94 16.50
N ASN A 207 22.55 16.67 16.11
CA ASN A 207 21.38 15.89 15.71
C ASN A 207 20.52 15.48 16.91
N GLU A 208 21.12 15.21 18.07
CA GLU A 208 20.40 14.92 19.32
C GLU A 208 19.57 16.14 19.77
N ALA A 209 20.15 17.35 19.69
CA ALA A 209 19.42 18.59 19.96
C ALA A 209 18.29 18.86 18.94
N LYS A 210 18.48 18.52 17.67
CA LYS A 210 17.43 18.61 16.64
C LYS A 210 16.33 17.57 16.85
N LEU A 211 16.68 16.36 17.28
CA LEU A 211 15.73 15.31 17.62
C LEU A 211 14.86 15.72 18.81
N GLU A 212 15.47 16.28 19.87
CA GLU A 212 14.74 16.81 21.03
C GLU A 212 13.79 17.96 20.65
N THR A 213 14.20 18.82 19.71
CA THR A 213 13.37 19.91 19.18
C THR A 213 12.19 19.37 18.36
N LEU A 214 12.42 18.30 17.60
CA LEU A 214 11.41 17.64 16.78
C LEU A 214 10.41 16.88 17.66
N GLU A 215 10.87 16.20 18.70
CA GLU A 215 10.03 15.55 19.72
C GLU A 215 9.13 16.57 20.44
N LYS A 216 9.67 17.73 20.82
CA LYS A 216 8.87 18.84 21.38
C LYS A 216 7.79 19.31 20.40
N SER A 217 8.15 19.46 19.12
CA SER A 217 7.21 19.89 18.08
C SER A 217 6.10 18.85 17.84
N VAL A 218 6.43 17.55 17.85
CA VAL A 218 5.45 16.44 17.75
C VAL A 218 4.53 16.40 18.97
N SER A 219 5.08 16.61 20.17
CA SER A 219 4.29 16.70 21.40
C SER A 219 3.31 17.89 21.37
N GLU A 220 3.74 19.06 20.89
CA GLU A 220 2.88 20.23 20.75
C GLU A 220 1.77 20.03 19.71
N LEU A 221 2.08 19.36 18.59
CA LEU A 221 1.07 19.01 17.58
C LEU A 221 0.04 18.02 18.12
N THR A 222 0.48 17.05 18.93
CA THR A 222 -0.41 16.08 19.59
C THR A 222 -1.36 16.79 20.56
N ALA A 223 -0.85 17.72 21.38
CA ALA A 223 -1.67 18.51 22.29
C ALA A 223 -2.69 19.40 21.55
N LYS A 224 -2.32 19.99 20.40
CA LYS A 224 -3.24 20.74 19.55
C LYS A 224 -4.32 19.85 18.93
N LEU A 225 -3.96 18.63 18.51
CA LEU A 225 -4.90 17.65 17.97
C LEU A 225 -5.94 17.22 19.02
N ASP A 226 -5.50 16.97 20.26
CA ASP A 226 -6.40 16.64 21.38
C ASP A 226 -7.33 17.80 21.74
N ALA A 227 -6.82 19.04 21.71
CA ALA A 227 -7.62 20.24 21.94
C ALA A 227 -8.71 20.42 20.87
N ILE A 228 -8.35 20.26 19.58
CA ILE A 228 -9.31 20.31 18.47
C ILE A 228 -10.35 19.19 18.58
N THR A 229 -9.92 17.98 18.95
CA THR A 229 -10.82 16.84 19.16
C THR A 229 -11.80 17.08 20.32
N SER A 230 -11.32 17.72 21.39
CA SER A 230 -12.15 18.14 22.53
C SER A 230 -13.16 19.22 22.13
N GLU A 231 -12.76 20.24 21.35
CA GLU A 231 -13.68 21.25 20.85
C GLU A 231 -14.72 20.69 19.87
N LEU A 232 -14.32 19.76 19.00
CA LEU A 232 -15.23 19.06 18.09
C LEU A 232 -16.26 18.21 18.85
N SER A 233 -15.88 17.62 20.00
CA SER A 233 -16.80 16.88 20.86
C SER A 233 -17.81 17.77 21.58
N LYS A 234 -17.43 19.00 21.95
CA LYS A 234 -18.33 20.01 22.53
C LYS A 234 -19.26 20.62 21.49
N SER A 235 -18.82 20.74 20.23
CA SER A 235 -19.64 21.26 19.12
C SER A 235 -20.78 20.33 18.68
N LYS A 236 -20.81 19.07 19.12
CA LYS A 236 -21.86 18.09 18.75
C LYS A 236 -23.06 18.02 19.71
N GLN A 237 -23.16 18.92 20.68
CA GLN A 237 -24.24 18.90 21.70
C GLN A 237 -25.36 19.94 21.53
N ASP A 238 -25.48 20.62 20.39
CA ASP A 238 -26.62 21.52 20.14
C ASP A 238 -27.34 21.23 18.83
N VAL A 239 -27.93 20.04 18.75
CA VAL A 239 -29.06 19.77 17.85
C VAL A 239 -30.08 18.95 18.64
N THR A 240 -30.85 19.64 19.48
CA THR A 240 -32.07 19.08 20.08
C THR A 240 -33.10 18.95 18.96
N ILE A 241 -33.22 17.75 18.39
CA ILE A 241 -34.42 17.38 17.61
C ILE A 241 -35.30 16.58 18.54
N GLU A 242 -36.41 17.19 18.96
CA GLU A 242 -37.53 16.45 19.53
C GLU A 242 -38.04 15.45 18.48
N LYS A 243 -37.76 14.16 18.69
CA LYS A 243 -38.46 13.07 18.00
C LYS A 243 -39.34 12.33 18.99
N THR A 244 -40.63 12.60 18.84
CA THR A 244 -41.78 11.84 19.32
C THR A 244 -41.52 10.34 19.23
N GLN A 245 -41.82 9.64 20.33
CA GLN A 245 -41.73 8.19 20.45
C GLN A 245 -42.58 7.49 19.38
N ILE A 246 -41.96 6.58 18.62
CA ILE A 246 -42.64 5.38 18.12
C ILE A 246 -41.73 4.17 18.38
N SER A 247 -42.36 3.18 18.98
CA SER A 247 -41.83 1.93 19.53
C SER A 247 -41.36 0.93 18.46
N ALA A 248 -40.55 -0.04 18.92
CA ALA A 248 -40.10 -1.29 18.28
C ALA A 248 -38.87 -1.16 17.35
N SER A 249 -37.86 -2.03 17.38
CA SER A 249 -37.73 -3.38 17.93
C SER A 249 -36.25 -3.67 18.26
N LYS A 250 -36.00 -4.60 19.19
CA LYS A 250 -34.68 -5.20 19.44
C LYS A 250 -34.25 -5.98 18.19
N GLY A 251 -33.19 -5.54 17.52
CA GLY A 251 -32.54 -6.29 16.45
C GLY A 251 -31.52 -7.29 17.00
N ILE A 252 -31.86 -8.57 16.93
CA ILE A 252 -30.91 -9.67 16.78
C ILE A 252 -30.66 -9.83 15.27
N LEU A 253 -29.39 -10.11 14.93
CA LEU A 253 -28.72 -10.19 13.61
C LEU A 253 -28.29 -8.85 13.02
#